data_AF-A0A8A0XXT7-F1
#
_entry.id   AF-A0A8A0XXT7-F1
#
_cell.length_a   1.000
_cell.length_b   1.000
_cell.length_c   1.000
_cell.angle_alpha   90.00
_cell.angle_beta   90.00
_cell.angle_gamma   90.00
#
_symmetry.space_group_name_H-M   'P 1'
#
loop_
_entity.id
_entity.type
_entity.pdbx_description
1 polymer ?
#
loop_
_entity_poly.entity_id
_entity_poly.type
_entity_poly.pdbx_seq_one_letter_code
_entity_poly.pdbx_strand_id
1 'polypeptide(L)'
;MQSTNCNCPLNNLQRMSATLGKECLPVDKILQIGSEFCAQLQTTTECDTCVATKRVCNTLSQITLRLICFYEAAYVDAVDNLSSDVSTSSSSRGSNSLPTTPLSSHGGAYSPAPSTNPRGSGCKSVAREMKLGEMPIEGTEGRLLVRVVLVDACLSLNEKIQDWKAVMEEALEVEDKQYLSQYNAVIGRCLDRLANLIGLLRLDSVSTERS
;
A
#
# COMPACT_ATOMS: atom_id res chain seq x y z
N MET A 1 -23.72 34.35 -11.99
CA MET A 1 -22.37 33.89 -11.65
C MET A 1 -22.28 33.75 -10.14
N GLN A 2 -22.65 32.59 -9.60
CA GLN A 2 -22.54 32.34 -8.15
C GLN A 2 -21.12 31.89 -7.85
N SER A 3 -20.50 32.56 -6.88
CA SER A 3 -19.16 32.27 -6.37
C SER A 3 -19.16 30.88 -5.71
N THR A 4 -18.68 29.86 -6.43
CA THR A 4 -18.54 28.48 -5.94
C THR A 4 -17.32 28.38 -5.03
N ASN A 5 -17.46 28.85 -3.79
CA ASN A 5 -16.49 28.57 -2.74
C ASN A 5 -16.64 27.11 -2.31
N CYS A 6 -15.79 26.23 -2.84
CA CYS A 6 -15.67 24.84 -2.37
C CYS A 6 -14.81 24.85 -1.09
N ASN A 7 -15.40 24.38 0.01
CA ASN A 7 -14.72 24.19 1.31
C ASN A 7 -14.00 22.84 1.39
N CYS A 8 -13.64 22.28 0.24
CA CYS A 8 -13.06 20.96 0.16
C CYS A 8 -11.66 20.97 0.78
N PRO A 9 -11.20 19.83 1.31
CA PRO A 9 -10.07 19.75 2.22
C PRO A 9 -8.71 19.80 1.51
N LEU A 10 -8.50 20.78 0.61
CA LEU A 10 -7.31 20.88 -0.23
C LEU A 10 -6.03 20.93 0.59
N ASN A 11 -6.04 21.69 1.69
CA ASN A 11 -4.89 21.79 2.60
C ASN A 11 -4.54 20.45 3.25
N ASN A 12 -5.54 19.63 3.58
CA ASN A 12 -5.32 18.29 4.13
C ASN A 12 -4.76 17.36 3.06
N LEU A 13 -5.32 17.36 1.85
CA LEU A 13 -4.81 16.56 0.73
C LEU A 13 -3.35 16.93 0.40
N GLN A 14 -3.00 18.21 0.40
CA GLN A 14 -1.62 18.67 0.21
C GLN A 14 -0.69 18.18 1.33
N ARG A 15 -1.13 18.27 2.59
CA ARG A 15 -0.36 17.76 3.75
C ARG A 15 -0.14 16.25 3.66
N MET A 16 -1.15 15.50 3.27
CA MET A 16 -1.08 14.05 3.08
C MET A 16 -0.12 13.70 1.96
N SER A 17 -0.23 14.36 0.80
CA SER A 17 0.69 14.18 -0.32
C SER A 17 2.14 14.48 0.08
N ALA A 18 2.38 15.58 0.80
CA ALA A 18 3.71 15.92 1.32
C ALA A 18 4.25 14.86 2.28
N THR A 19 3.40 14.33 3.16
CA THR A 19 3.80 13.28 4.12
C THR A 19 4.13 11.97 3.41
N LEU A 20 3.30 11.56 2.45
CA LEU A 20 3.50 10.38 1.60
C LEU A 20 4.64 10.55 0.59
N GLY A 21 5.13 11.78 0.40
CA GLY A 21 6.32 12.08 -0.39
C GLY A 21 7.61 11.52 0.24
N LYS A 22 7.60 11.22 1.54
CA LYS A 22 8.73 10.60 2.24
C LYS A 22 9.04 9.21 1.68
N GLU A 23 10.30 8.78 1.81
CA GLU A 23 10.74 7.45 1.37
C GLU A 23 10.37 6.32 2.35
N CYS A 24 10.14 6.68 3.62
CA CYS A 24 9.85 5.76 4.70
C CYS A 24 8.86 6.40 5.68
N LEU A 25 7.88 5.63 6.13
CA LEU A 25 6.89 5.99 7.13
C LEU A 25 6.60 4.79 8.05
N PRO A 26 6.26 5.01 9.32
CA PRO A 26 5.70 3.98 10.20
C PRO A 26 4.36 3.43 9.67
N VAL A 27 4.08 2.14 9.89
CA VAL A 27 2.84 1.47 9.42
C VAL A 27 1.59 2.13 9.99
N ASP A 28 1.57 2.42 11.29
CA ASP A 28 0.46 3.10 11.97
C ASP A 28 0.18 4.46 11.31
N LYS A 29 1.23 5.20 10.95
CA LYS A 29 1.09 6.48 10.27
C LYS A 29 0.53 6.33 8.86
N ILE A 30 0.95 5.29 8.13
CA ILE A 30 0.42 4.98 6.79
C ILE A 30 -1.06 4.63 6.88
N LEU A 31 -1.45 3.79 7.85
CA LEU A 31 -2.85 3.39 8.08
C LEU A 31 -3.72 4.59 8.47
N GLN A 32 -3.21 5.47 9.36
CA GLN A 32 -3.88 6.71 9.72
C GLN A 32 -4.13 7.59 8.48
N ILE A 33 -3.09 7.82 7.67
CA ILE A 33 -3.20 8.62 6.44
C ILE A 33 -4.20 7.97 5.47
N GLY A 34 -4.21 6.63 5.36
CA GLY A 34 -5.14 5.90 4.52
C GLY A 34 -6.61 6.08 4.94
N SER A 35 -6.88 6.01 6.25
CA SER A 35 -8.22 6.26 6.80
C SER A 35 -8.67 7.71 6.58
N GLU A 36 -7.80 8.68 6.89
CA GLU A 36 -8.07 10.10 6.65
C GLU A 36 -8.32 10.35 5.16
N PHE A 37 -7.55 9.70 4.28
CA PHE A 37 -7.69 9.83 2.83
C PHE A 37 -9.05 9.37 2.34
N CYS A 38 -9.51 8.20 2.79
CA CYS A 38 -10.81 7.67 2.40
C CYS A 38 -11.95 8.63 2.75
N ALA A 39 -11.89 9.25 3.95
CA ALA A 39 -12.84 10.27 4.35
C ALA A 39 -12.75 11.53 3.46
N GLN A 40 -11.54 12.05 3.21
CA GLN A 40 -11.37 13.23 2.36
C GLN A 40 -11.79 12.97 0.90
N LEU A 41 -11.53 11.76 0.40
CA LEU A 41 -11.90 11.33 -0.94
C LEU A 41 -13.42 11.37 -1.11
N GLN A 42 -14.15 10.77 -0.16
CA GLN A 42 -15.61 10.80 -0.15
C GLN A 42 -16.17 12.25 -0.12
N THR A 43 -15.68 13.10 0.78
CA THR A 43 -16.10 14.51 0.83
C THR A 43 -15.80 15.25 -0.48
N THR A 44 -14.71 14.87 -1.15
CA THR A 44 -14.31 15.49 -2.42
C THR A 44 -15.18 15.04 -3.58
N THR A 45 -15.58 13.77 -3.62
CA THR A 45 -16.47 13.21 -4.65
C THR A 45 -17.91 13.69 -4.50
N GLU A 46 -18.33 14.03 -3.29
CA GLU A 46 -19.65 14.63 -3.02
C GLU A 46 -19.71 16.14 -3.35
N CYS A 47 -18.59 16.76 -3.76
CA CYS A 47 -18.56 18.18 -4.09
C CYS A 47 -18.59 18.43 -5.60
N ASP A 48 -19.74 18.92 -6.09
CA ASP A 48 -19.97 19.26 -7.50
C ASP A 48 -18.90 20.18 -8.10
N THR A 49 -18.40 21.15 -7.32
CA THR A 49 -17.35 22.06 -7.80
C THR A 49 -16.03 21.34 -8.00
N CYS A 50 -15.65 20.41 -7.10
CA CYS A 50 -14.42 19.62 -7.26
C CYS A 50 -14.53 18.64 -8.42
N VAL A 51 -15.69 18.02 -8.58
CA VAL A 51 -15.98 17.08 -9.67
C VAL A 51 -15.96 17.80 -11.00
N ALA A 52 -16.78 18.86 -11.16
CA ALA A 52 -16.88 19.61 -12.41
C ALA A 52 -15.56 20.25 -12.84
N THR A 53 -14.78 20.80 -11.89
CA THR A 53 -13.50 21.46 -12.22
C THR A 53 -12.30 20.51 -12.24
N LYS A 54 -12.47 19.26 -11.79
CA LYS A 54 -11.43 18.21 -11.71
C LYS A 54 -10.17 18.64 -10.95
N ARG A 55 -10.26 19.70 -10.17
CA ARG A 55 -9.13 20.45 -9.59
C ARG A 55 -8.18 19.58 -8.76
N VAL A 56 -8.74 18.56 -8.13
CA VAL A 56 -8.06 17.72 -7.13
C VAL A 56 -7.73 16.33 -7.62
N CYS A 57 -8.17 15.94 -8.83
CA CYS A 57 -8.05 14.56 -9.31
C CYS A 57 -6.61 14.07 -9.42
N ASN A 58 -5.68 14.94 -9.84
CA ASN A 58 -4.25 14.57 -9.89
C ASN A 58 -3.69 14.32 -8.48
N THR A 59 -4.05 15.16 -7.51
CA THR A 59 -3.58 15.02 -6.13
C THR A 59 -4.13 13.74 -5.50
N LEU A 60 -5.41 13.44 -5.70
CA LEU A 60 -6.04 12.20 -5.25
C LEU A 60 -5.35 10.97 -5.87
N SER A 61 -5.11 10.97 -7.18
CA SER A 61 -4.41 9.89 -7.87
C SER A 61 -3.00 9.66 -7.32
N GLN A 62 -2.25 10.72 -7.03
CA GLN A 62 -0.90 10.62 -6.46
C GLN A 62 -0.92 10.05 -5.04
N ILE A 63 -1.85 10.52 -4.20
CA ILE A 63 -2.02 10.00 -2.84
C ILE A 63 -2.38 8.51 -2.87
N THR A 64 -3.36 8.13 -3.69
CA THR A 64 -3.77 6.73 -3.89
C THR A 64 -2.59 5.86 -4.30
N LEU A 65 -1.84 6.26 -5.33
CA LEU A 65 -0.69 5.50 -5.80
C LEU A 65 0.37 5.34 -4.71
N ARG A 66 0.65 6.40 -3.94
CA ARG A 66 1.62 6.35 -2.84
C ARG A 66 1.15 5.48 -1.69
N LEU A 67 -0.12 5.55 -1.29
CA LEU A 67 -0.69 4.67 -0.26
C LEU A 67 -0.56 3.20 -0.65
N ILE A 68 -0.90 2.86 -1.90
CA ILE A 68 -0.75 1.48 -2.41
C ILE A 68 0.71 1.03 -2.34
N CYS A 69 1.68 1.88 -2.72
CA CYS A 69 3.11 1.54 -2.57
C CYS A 69 3.50 1.26 -1.12
N PHE A 70 2.98 2.03 -0.17
CA PHE A 70 3.25 1.80 1.26
C PHE A 70 2.58 0.53 1.78
N TYR A 71 1.35 0.22 1.36
CA TYR A 71 0.68 -1.02 1.72
C TYR A 71 1.38 -2.26 1.14
N GLU A 72 1.83 -2.19 -0.11
CA GLU A 72 2.66 -3.24 -0.72
C GLU A 72 3.96 -3.45 0.09
N ALA A 73 4.65 -2.36 0.46
CA ALA A 73 5.88 -2.44 1.24
C ALA A 73 5.64 -2.98 2.67
N ALA A 74 4.52 -2.61 3.31
CA ALA A 74 4.15 -3.12 4.63
C ALA A 74 3.82 -4.62 4.59
N TYR A 75 3.16 -5.08 3.52
CA TYR A 75 2.94 -6.51 3.29
C TYR A 75 4.25 -7.28 3.12
N VAL A 76 5.17 -6.80 2.29
CA VAL A 76 6.48 -7.45 2.06
C VAL A 76 7.26 -7.59 3.37
N ASP A 77 7.35 -6.52 4.18
CA ASP A 77 8.02 -6.61 5.49
C ASP A 77 7.31 -7.59 6.46
N ALA A 78 5.98 -7.68 6.41
CA ALA A 78 5.24 -8.67 7.19
C ALA A 78 5.40 -10.13 6.71
N VAL A 79 5.84 -10.36 5.47
CA VAL A 79 6.04 -11.69 4.87
C VAL A 79 7.49 -12.15 4.94
N ASP A 80 8.46 -11.34 4.53
CA ASP A 80 9.88 -11.72 4.44
C ASP A 80 10.47 -12.16 5.80
N ASN A 81 9.98 -11.58 6.89
CA ASN A 81 10.45 -11.92 8.24
C ASN A 81 9.75 -13.13 8.86
N LEU A 82 8.65 -13.63 8.27
CA LEU A 82 8.02 -14.87 8.73
C LEU A 82 8.93 -16.08 8.42
N SER A 83 9.54 -16.07 7.23
CA SER A 83 10.44 -17.13 6.75
C SER A 83 11.77 -17.20 7.53
N SER A 84 12.23 -16.08 8.08
CA SER A 84 13.48 -16.00 8.86
C SER A 84 13.31 -16.51 10.30
N ASP A 85 12.18 -16.23 10.95
CA ASP A 85 11.94 -16.62 12.34
C ASP A 85 11.61 -18.10 12.50
N VAL A 86 11.03 -18.75 11.48
CA VAL A 86 10.80 -20.21 11.49
C VAL A 86 12.11 -20.99 11.29
N SER A 87 13.14 -20.36 10.75
CA SER A 87 14.46 -20.98 10.54
C SER A 87 15.41 -20.84 11.74
N THR A 88 15.04 -20.08 12.79
CA THR A 88 15.91 -19.80 13.95
C THR A 88 15.48 -20.45 15.27
N SER A 89 14.34 -21.16 15.28
CA SER A 89 13.85 -21.88 16.47
C SER A 89 14.40 -23.30 16.65
N SER A 90 15.34 -23.75 15.80
CA SER A 90 16.02 -25.04 15.92
C SER A 90 17.55 -24.92 16.00
N SER A 91 18.09 -24.25 17.01
CA SER A 91 19.49 -24.47 17.42
C SER A 91 19.77 -24.01 18.85
N SER A 92 19.23 -24.76 19.82
CA SER A 92 19.77 -24.78 21.18
C SER A 92 20.34 -26.16 21.45
N ARG A 93 21.57 -26.42 21.00
CA ARG A 93 22.49 -27.37 21.63
C ARG A 93 23.88 -27.21 21.02
N GLY A 94 24.82 -26.84 21.88
CA GLY A 94 26.15 -26.44 21.48
C GLY A 94 27.00 -27.54 20.87
N SER A 95 27.97 -27.11 20.08
CA SER A 95 29.28 -27.73 19.97
C SER A 95 30.23 -26.75 19.30
N ASN A 96 31.37 -26.55 19.96
CA ASN A 96 32.52 -25.83 19.43
C ASN A 96 33.10 -26.56 18.21
N SER A 97 33.35 -25.85 17.10
CA SER A 97 34.56 -26.07 16.29
C SER A 97 34.79 -24.97 15.24
N LEU A 98 36.09 -24.69 15.07
CA LEU A 98 36.74 -23.67 14.25
C LEU A 98 36.68 -23.93 12.72
N PRO A 99 37.15 -22.99 11.87
CA PRO A 99 36.71 -22.82 10.49
C PRO A 99 37.55 -23.62 9.48
N THR A 100 36.89 -24.09 8.42
CA THR A 100 37.57 -24.65 7.24
C THR A 100 36.75 -24.45 5.97
N THR A 101 37.20 -23.54 5.10
CA THR A 101 37.08 -23.63 3.63
C THR A 101 38.25 -24.50 3.12
N PRO A 102 38.19 -25.21 1.95
CA PRO A 102 37.78 -24.64 0.67
C PRO A 102 37.16 -25.57 -0.42
N LEU A 103 36.55 -24.91 -1.43
CA LEU A 103 36.48 -25.15 -2.89
C LEU A 103 35.79 -26.38 -3.57
N SER A 104 35.09 -26.04 -4.67
CA SER A 104 34.76 -26.83 -5.89
C SER A 104 33.47 -27.67 -5.84
N SER A 105 32.61 -27.84 -6.86
CA SER A 105 32.38 -27.26 -8.21
C SER A 105 31.02 -27.79 -8.70
N HIS A 106 30.30 -26.97 -9.46
CA HIS A 106 29.22 -27.28 -10.42
C HIS A 106 28.09 -28.28 -10.08
N GLY A 107 26.88 -27.73 -10.00
CA GLY A 107 25.62 -28.43 -10.25
C GLY A 107 24.49 -27.42 -10.37
N GLY A 108 24.12 -27.06 -11.60
CA GLY A 108 23.11 -26.04 -11.87
C GLY A 108 21.74 -26.42 -11.33
N ALA A 109 21.24 -25.62 -10.39
CA ALA A 109 19.83 -25.57 -10.03
C ALA A 109 19.37 -24.13 -10.23
N TYR A 110 18.54 -23.93 -11.25
CA TYR A 110 17.87 -22.69 -11.57
C TYR A 110 17.02 -22.28 -10.37
N SER A 111 17.51 -21.34 -9.56
CA SER A 111 16.68 -20.62 -8.60
C SER A 111 15.81 -19.62 -9.37
N PRO A 112 14.47 -19.64 -9.24
CA PRO A 112 13.67 -18.54 -9.73
C PRO A 112 13.89 -17.38 -8.75
N ALA A 113 14.86 -16.53 -9.06
CA ALA A 113 14.94 -15.23 -8.40
C ALA A 113 13.62 -14.49 -8.65
N PRO A 114 12.98 -13.90 -7.62
CA PRO A 114 11.80 -13.10 -7.84
C PRO A 114 12.16 -11.94 -8.77
N SER A 115 11.41 -11.84 -9.86
CA SER A 115 11.50 -10.79 -10.88
C SER A 115 11.66 -9.43 -10.23
N THR A 116 12.88 -8.87 -10.31
CA THR A 116 13.12 -7.45 -10.10
C THR A 116 12.51 -6.70 -11.27
N ASN A 117 11.21 -6.43 -11.18
CA ASN A 117 10.57 -5.41 -12.01
C ASN A 117 11.13 -4.04 -11.60
N PRO A 118 11.70 -3.27 -12.53
CA PRO A 118 12.15 -1.92 -12.23
C PRO A 118 10.92 -1.01 -12.17
N ARG A 119 10.23 -0.98 -11.02
CA ARG A 119 9.14 -0.05 -10.76
C ARG A 119 9.73 1.29 -10.33
N GLY A 120 9.61 2.28 -11.21
CA GLY A 120 10.09 3.64 -10.99
C GLY A 120 9.57 4.27 -9.70
N SER A 121 10.46 5.03 -9.04
CA SER A 121 10.18 6.01 -7.97
C SER A 121 9.04 5.63 -7.01
N GLY A 122 9.03 4.38 -6.56
CA GLY A 122 8.14 3.90 -5.51
C GLY A 122 8.80 4.06 -4.16
N CYS A 123 7.99 4.28 -3.12
CA CYS A 123 8.42 4.16 -1.72
C CYS A 123 9.29 2.91 -1.54
N LYS A 124 10.43 3.05 -0.85
CA LYS A 124 11.44 1.98 -0.73
C LYS A 124 11.22 1.09 0.48
N SER A 125 10.66 1.62 1.57
CA SER A 125 10.55 0.88 2.82
C SER A 125 9.48 1.44 3.77
N VAL A 126 9.12 0.61 4.75
CA VAL A 126 8.26 0.98 5.87
C VAL A 126 9.09 0.87 7.15
N ALA A 127 8.95 1.83 8.05
CA ALA A 127 9.60 1.72 9.35
C ALA A 127 8.83 0.67 10.17
N ARG A 128 9.54 -0.34 10.69
CA ARG A 128 8.98 -1.47 11.44
C ARG A 128 8.22 -1.11 12.70
N GLU A 129 8.30 0.14 13.13
CA GLU A 129 7.60 0.60 14.32
C GLU A 129 6.09 0.64 14.05
N MET A 130 5.38 -0.42 14.44
CA MET A 130 3.97 -0.31 14.85
C MET A 130 3.91 -0.15 16.34
N LYS A 131 3.19 0.87 16.80
CA LYS A 131 2.93 1.09 18.22
C LYS A 131 1.44 1.02 18.50
N LEU A 132 1.06 0.29 19.53
CA LEU A 132 -0.26 0.37 20.14
C LEU A 132 -0.15 1.29 21.36
N GLY A 133 -0.44 2.59 21.17
CA GLY A 133 -0.10 3.61 22.17
C GLY A 133 1.42 3.79 22.25
N GLU A 134 2.02 3.56 23.42
CA GLU A 134 3.48 3.63 23.61
C GLU A 134 4.18 2.28 23.41
N MET A 135 3.44 1.19 23.24
CA MET A 135 3.99 -0.16 23.20
C MET A 135 4.32 -0.60 21.77
N PRO A 136 5.58 -0.97 21.46
CA PRO A 136 5.92 -1.56 20.17
C PRO A 136 5.27 -2.94 20.02
N ILE A 137 4.70 -3.22 18.85
CA ILE A 137 4.15 -4.53 18.53
C ILE A 137 5.18 -5.27 17.69
N GLU A 138 5.91 -6.20 18.31
CA GLU A 138 6.96 -6.98 17.67
C GLU A 138 6.58 -8.47 17.54
N GLY A 139 7.28 -9.19 16.66
CA GLY A 139 7.09 -10.65 16.50
C GLY A 139 5.92 -11.06 15.60
N THR A 140 5.57 -12.34 15.66
CA THR A 140 4.56 -12.98 14.80
C THR A 140 3.16 -12.40 14.96
N GLU A 141 2.73 -12.11 16.19
CA GLU A 141 1.40 -11.54 16.46
C GLU A 141 1.25 -10.13 15.88
N GLY A 142 2.29 -9.29 16.00
CA GLY A 142 2.31 -7.97 15.38
C GLY A 142 2.22 -8.03 13.86
N ARG A 143 2.93 -8.98 13.24
CA ARG A 143 2.86 -9.20 11.79
C ARG A 143 1.49 -9.69 11.33
N LEU A 144 0.85 -10.56 12.10
CA LEU A 144 -0.52 -11.02 11.81
C LEU A 144 -1.49 -9.84 11.90
N LEU A 145 -1.37 -9.02 12.94
CA LEU A 145 -2.18 -7.81 13.11
C LEU A 145 -1.99 -6.84 11.93
N VAL A 146 -0.74 -6.60 11.49
CA VAL A 146 -0.45 -5.80 10.29
C VAL A 146 -1.21 -6.34 9.09
N ARG A 147 -1.16 -7.65 8.84
CA ARG A 147 -1.85 -8.26 7.69
C ARG A 147 -3.36 -8.06 7.76
N VAL A 148 -3.98 -8.33 8.91
CA VAL A 148 -5.42 -8.17 9.09
C VAL A 148 -5.84 -6.72 8.85
N VAL A 149 -5.15 -5.77 9.47
CA VAL A 149 -5.48 -4.34 9.34
C VAL A 149 -5.19 -3.83 7.92
N LEU A 150 -4.15 -4.35 7.24
CA LEU A 150 -3.89 -4.04 5.84
C LEU A 150 -4.99 -4.54 4.90
N VAL A 151 -5.60 -5.70 5.17
CA VAL A 151 -6.75 -6.19 4.38
C VAL A 151 -7.89 -5.18 4.46
N ASP A 152 -8.26 -4.76 5.67
CA ASP A 152 -9.35 -3.80 5.87
C ASP A 152 -9.04 -2.45 5.22
N ALA A 153 -7.80 -1.97 5.36
CA ALA A 153 -7.36 -0.73 4.74
C ALA A 153 -7.37 -0.79 3.20
N CYS A 154 -6.98 -1.93 2.62
CA CYS A 154 -7.03 -2.13 1.17
C CYS A 154 -8.45 -2.22 0.64
N LEU A 155 -9.35 -2.91 1.37
CA LEU A 155 -10.77 -3.01 1.00
C LEU A 155 -11.46 -1.64 1.04
N SER A 156 -11.26 -0.88 2.13
CA SER A 156 -11.81 0.46 2.26
C SER A 156 -11.31 1.39 1.15
N LEU A 157 -10.01 1.35 0.86
CA LEU A 157 -9.45 2.16 -0.22
C LEU A 157 -9.99 1.73 -1.60
N ASN A 158 -10.14 0.42 -1.83
CA ASN A 158 -10.70 -0.10 -3.07
C ASN A 158 -12.14 0.38 -3.31
N GLU A 159 -13.00 0.29 -2.30
CA GLU A 159 -14.38 0.78 -2.35
C GLU A 159 -14.41 2.27 -2.74
N LYS A 160 -13.65 3.12 -2.02
CA LYS A 160 -13.66 4.57 -2.28
C LYS A 160 -13.09 4.96 -3.63
N ILE A 161 -12.13 4.22 -4.18
CA ILE A 161 -11.64 4.44 -5.54
C ILE A 161 -12.69 4.05 -6.58
N GLN A 162 -13.47 2.99 -6.34
CA GLN A 162 -14.56 2.59 -7.22
C GLN A 162 -15.68 3.64 -7.23
N ASP A 163 -16.07 4.14 -6.05
CA ASP A 163 -17.03 5.23 -5.92
C ASP A 163 -16.55 6.47 -6.68
N TRP A 164 -15.29 6.87 -6.46
CA TRP A 164 -14.70 8.00 -7.14
C TRP A 164 -14.68 7.83 -8.66
N LYS A 165 -14.34 6.63 -9.14
CA LYS A 165 -14.38 6.31 -10.57
C LYS A 165 -15.78 6.51 -11.15
N ALA A 166 -16.81 5.97 -10.49
CA ALA A 166 -18.19 6.07 -10.95
C ALA A 166 -18.66 7.52 -11.05
N VAL A 167 -18.39 8.33 -10.02
CA VAL A 167 -18.73 9.77 -10.01
C VAL A 167 -18.03 10.51 -11.15
N MET A 168 -16.76 10.23 -11.39
CA MET A 168 -16.03 10.89 -12.48
C MET A 168 -16.54 10.45 -13.85
N GLU A 169 -16.86 9.17 -14.05
CA GLU A 169 -17.44 8.66 -15.30
C GLU A 169 -18.81 9.27 -15.60
N GLU A 170 -19.62 9.53 -14.58
CA GLU A 170 -20.93 10.18 -14.72
C GLU A 170 -20.81 11.69 -15.02
N ALA A 171 -19.86 12.38 -14.40
CA ALA A 171 -19.72 13.83 -14.52
C ALA A 171 -18.98 14.32 -15.77
N LEU A 172 -18.37 13.42 -16.54
CA LEU A 172 -17.49 13.78 -17.66
C LEU A 172 -18.25 13.79 -19.00
N GLU A 173 -18.32 14.97 -19.62
CA GLU A 173 -18.91 15.15 -20.96
C GLU A 173 -18.03 14.55 -22.09
N VAL A 174 -18.65 14.35 -23.27
CA VAL A 174 -18.07 13.69 -24.44
C VAL A 174 -16.76 14.33 -24.94
N GLU A 175 -16.54 15.62 -24.66
CA GLU A 175 -15.35 16.37 -25.09
C GLU A 175 -14.10 16.07 -24.26
N ASP A 176 -14.26 15.50 -23.06
CA ASP A 176 -13.16 15.19 -22.13
C ASP A 176 -12.63 13.75 -22.23
N LYS A 177 -12.96 13.03 -23.31
CA LYS A 177 -12.63 11.60 -23.48
C LYS A 177 -11.15 11.27 -23.29
N GLN A 178 -10.22 12.13 -23.73
CA GLN A 178 -8.79 11.89 -23.57
C GLN A 178 -8.36 11.99 -22.09
N TYR A 179 -8.88 12.99 -21.36
CA TYR A 179 -8.63 13.14 -19.94
C TYR A 179 -9.22 11.97 -19.15
N LEU A 180 -10.47 11.60 -19.44
CA LEU A 180 -11.16 10.46 -18.85
C LEU A 180 -10.38 9.16 -19.08
N SER A 181 -9.86 8.94 -20.29
CA SER A 181 -9.07 7.75 -20.62
C SER A 181 -7.78 7.64 -19.78
N GLN A 182 -7.02 8.73 -19.66
CA GLN A 182 -5.79 8.74 -18.84
C GLN A 182 -6.10 8.52 -17.36
N TYR A 183 -7.16 9.16 -16.88
CA TYR A 183 -7.61 9.04 -15.51
C TYR A 183 -8.09 7.62 -15.17
N ASN A 184 -8.92 7.03 -16.04
CA ASN A 184 -9.37 5.65 -15.92
C ASN A 184 -8.20 4.64 -15.97
N ALA A 185 -7.16 4.92 -16.76
CA ALA A 185 -5.96 4.09 -16.77
C ALA A 185 -5.16 4.17 -15.45
N VAL A 186 -5.17 5.32 -14.76
CA VAL A 186 -4.54 5.46 -13.44
C VAL A 186 -5.36 4.73 -12.38
N ILE A 187 -6.67 4.95 -12.32
CA ILE A 187 -7.55 4.23 -11.40
C ILE A 187 -7.49 2.73 -11.63
N GLY A 188 -7.61 2.28 -12.88
CA GLY A 188 -7.56 0.86 -13.22
C GLY A 188 -6.29 0.21 -12.67
N ARG A 189 -5.13 0.83 -12.90
CA ARG A 189 -3.86 0.36 -12.31
C ARG A 189 -3.86 0.36 -10.77
N CYS A 190 -4.53 1.30 -10.12
CA CYS A 190 -4.65 1.31 -8.66
C CYS A 190 -5.52 0.15 -8.16
N LEU A 191 -6.67 -0.08 -8.80
CA LEU A 191 -7.59 -1.17 -8.48
C LEU A 191 -6.95 -2.53 -8.73
N ASP A 192 -6.23 -2.71 -9.84
CA ASP A 192 -5.51 -3.96 -10.14
C ASP A 192 -4.45 -4.27 -9.07
N ARG A 193 -3.69 -3.25 -8.64
CA ARG A 193 -2.69 -3.41 -7.57
C ARG A 193 -3.32 -3.73 -6.23
N LEU A 194 -4.43 -3.08 -5.89
CA LEU A 194 -5.18 -3.38 -4.66
C LEU A 194 -5.77 -4.79 -4.70
N ALA A 195 -6.38 -5.20 -5.81
CA ALA A 195 -6.92 -6.54 -5.97
C ALA A 195 -5.83 -7.61 -5.80
N ASN A 196 -4.66 -7.39 -6.41
CA ASN A 196 -3.51 -8.28 -6.24
C ASN A 196 -3.04 -8.33 -4.78
N LEU A 197 -2.90 -7.17 -4.12
CA LEU A 197 -2.47 -7.09 -2.72
C LEU A 197 -3.47 -7.75 -1.77
N ILE A 198 -4.78 -7.54 -1.98
CA ILE A 198 -5.85 -8.19 -1.20
C ILE A 198 -5.80 -9.71 -1.39
N GLY A 199 -5.59 -10.18 -2.63
CA GLY A 199 -5.43 -11.60 -2.93
C GLY A 199 -4.25 -12.22 -2.18
N LEU A 200 -3.09 -11.56 -2.21
CA LEU A 200 -1.89 -11.99 -1.48
C LEU A 200 -2.15 -12.05 0.04
N LEU A 201 -2.71 -10.99 0.61
CA LEU A 201 -3.01 -10.91 2.04
C LEU A 201 -3.99 -12.01 2.51
N ARG A 202 -4.98 -12.38 1.68
CA ARG A 202 -5.98 -13.41 1.99
C ARG A 202 -5.50 -14.84 1.75
N LEU A 203 -4.57 -15.07 0.82
CA LEU A 203 -4.05 -16.41 0.53
C LEU A 203 -2.94 -16.81 1.52
N ASP A 204 -2.11 -15.84 1.94
CA ASP A 204 -1.05 -16.09 2.91
C ASP A 204 -1.58 -16.34 4.33
N SER A 205 -2.73 -15.76 4.69
CA SER A 205 -3.37 -16.06 5.97
C SER A 205 -3.79 -17.53 6.05
N VAL A 206 -4.27 -18.12 4.95
CA VAL A 206 -4.71 -19.53 4.89
C VAL A 206 -3.54 -20.51 4.99
N SER A 207 -2.36 -20.13 4.47
CA SER A 207 -1.16 -20.96 4.54
C SER A 207 -0.55 -20.98 5.94
N THR A 208 -0.75 -19.91 6.73
CA THR A 208 -0.21 -19.78 8.08
C THR A 208 -1.03 -20.58 9.11
N GLU A 209 -2.32 -20.81 8.89
CA GLU A 209 -3.20 -21.60 9.78
C GLU A 209 -3.04 -23.14 9.64
N ARG A 210 -2.34 -23.61 8.61
CA ARG A 210 -2.16 -25.05 8.31
C ARG A 210 -0.80 -25.62 8.69
N SER A 211 0.11 -24.81 9.23
CA SER A 211 1.44 -25.23 9.70
C SER A 211 1.48 -25.27 11.22
#